data_AF-A0A7S2MUE2-F1
#
_entry.id   AF-A0A7S2MUE2-F1
#
_cell.length_a   1.000
_cell.length_b   1.000
_cell.length_c   1.000
_cell.angle_alpha   90.00
_cell.angle_beta   90.00
_cell.angle_gamma   90.00
#
_symmetry.space_group_name_H-M   'P 1'
#
loop_
_entity.id
_entity.type
_entity.pdbx_description
1 polymer ?
#
loop_
_entity_poly.entity_id
_entity_poly.type
_entity_poly.pdbx_seq_one_letter_code
_entity_poly.pdbx_strand_id
1 'polypeptide(L)'
;FVLIRFLFVKRMKVSCGIVLCMAVSVQAFFGGGQKKVSSSASKAVTDEAVAVFQKRFIKKDKPATRPFFSSWGMPKRDVDGTEISVGKGGSASGRTLYDIDEAQQRATFNEMARLYGEMEALEMTKNLPAVLAFNKSYFAESLANFSETFGEDDAKAMVQRNPGLLAIPPANAAKADGQTMQFSYIVAATRPAGPVLLPGVLTLLCVPAIEAVTGIPIRATFFW
;
A
#
# COMPACT_ATOMS: atom_id res chain seq x y z
N PHE A 1 28.03 13.38 -56.12
CA PHE A 1 28.99 13.42 -55.00
C PHE A 1 28.47 12.48 -53.93
N VAL A 2 29.22 11.41 -53.60
CA VAL A 2 29.46 10.92 -52.23
C VAL A 2 28.16 10.58 -51.44
N LEU A 3 27.73 9.34 -51.15
CA LEU A 3 28.44 8.26 -50.45
C LEU A 3 27.45 7.07 -50.23
N ILE A 4 27.89 5.82 -50.45
CA ILE A 4 27.50 4.57 -49.74
C ILE A 4 26.01 4.09 -49.88
N ARG A 5 25.60 3.13 -50.74
CA ARG A 5 25.97 1.68 -50.90
C ARG A 5 25.95 0.94 -49.54
N PHE A 6 25.07 -0.01 -49.22
CA PHE A 6 25.02 -1.39 -49.73
C PHE A 6 24.01 -2.16 -48.85
N LEU A 7 23.07 -2.91 -49.44
CA LEU A 7 23.04 -4.41 -49.45
C LEU A 7 22.78 -5.03 -48.04
N PHE A 8 21.94 -6.03 -47.83
CA PHE A 8 21.72 -7.21 -48.64
C PHE A 8 20.56 -8.03 -48.04
N VAL A 9 19.68 -8.50 -48.92
CA VAL A 9 18.80 -9.64 -48.69
C VAL A 9 19.64 -10.87 -48.33
N LYS A 10 19.32 -11.59 -47.25
CA LYS A 10 19.80 -12.98 -47.10
C LYS A 10 18.81 -13.88 -46.35
N ARG A 11 18.14 -14.73 -47.12
CA ARG A 11 17.57 -16.03 -46.75
C ARG A 11 18.70 -17.01 -46.40
N MET A 12 18.58 -17.76 -45.30
CA MET A 12 19.17 -19.10 -45.03
C MET A 12 18.26 -19.77 -43.97
N LYS A 13 17.40 -20.75 -44.26
CA LYS A 13 17.60 -22.21 -44.50
C LYS A 13 18.43 -22.98 -43.44
N VAL A 14 17.69 -23.73 -42.62
CA VAL A 14 17.81 -25.16 -42.20
C VAL A 14 19.04 -25.62 -41.39
N SER A 15 18.75 -26.18 -40.20
CA SER A 15 19.27 -27.45 -39.63
C SER A 15 18.57 -27.63 -38.26
N CYS A 16 17.54 -28.46 -38.10
CA CYS A 16 17.57 -29.92 -37.89
C CYS A 16 18.66 -30.38 -36.92
N GLY A 17 18.26 -30.59 -35.65
CA GLY A 17 19.01 -31.31 -34.63
C GLY A 17 17.98 -31.90 -33.66
N ILE A 18 17.66 -33.18 -33.85
CA ILE A 18 16.74 -33.97 -33.02
C ILE A 18 17.56 -34.70 -31.94
N VAL A 19 16.91 -34.92 -30.79
CA VAL A 19 17.13 -35.98 -29.78
C VAL A 19 18.18 -35.69 -28.69
N LEU A 20 17.74 -35.53 -27.43
CA LEU A 20 17.77 -36.64 -26.45
C LEU A 20 17.05 -36.24 -25.14
N CYS A 21 16.18 -37.16 -24.71
CA CYS A 21 15.36 -37.13 -23.51
C CYS A 21 16.17 -36.91 -22.21
N MET A 22 15.68 -36.01 -21.36
CA MET A 22 15.75 -36.19 -19.91
C MET A 22 14.35 -35.90 -19.37
N ALA A 23 13.63 -36.98 -19.06
CA ALA A 23 12.40 -36.95 -18.31
C ALA A 23 12.68 -36.33 -16.93
N VAL A 24 12.26 -35.08 -16.73
CA VAL A 24 12.15 -34.53 -15.38
C VAL A 24 10.75 -34.86 -14.89
N SER A 25 10.73 -35.77 -13.94
CA SER A 25 9.59 -36.30 -13.22
C SER A 25 8.57 -35.21 -12.86
N VAL A 26 7.41 -35.26 -13.50
CA VAL A 26 6.17 -34.68 -12.96
C VAL A 26 5.76 -35.57 -11.78
N GLN A 27 6.43 -35.41 -10.65
CA GLN A 27 5.97 -35.93 -9.38
C GLN A 27 4.94 -34.95 -8.82
N ALA A 28 3.67 -35.32 -8.97
CA ALA A 28 2.58 -35.10 -8.02
C ALA A 28 2.81 -33.95 -7.02
N PHE A 29 2.51 -32.71 -7.43
CA PHE A 29 2.51 -31.53 -6.55
C PHE A 29 1.19 -31.34 -5.77
N PHE A 30 0.31 -32.34 -5.78
CA PHE A 30 -0.94 -32.32 -4.99
C PHE A 30 -1.07 -33.63 -4.21
N GLY A 31 -0.62 -33.61 -2.96
CA GLY A 31 -0.86 -34.71 -2.02
C GLY A 31 0.27 -34.92 -1.03
N GLY A 32 0.31 -34.14 0.05
CA GLY A 32 1.22 -34.41 1.16
C GLY A 32 1.40 -33.18 2.04
N GLY A 33 0.94 -33.27 3.28
CA GLY A 33 0.81 -32.15 4.22
C GLY A 33 2.01 -31.21 4.23
N GLN A 34 1.73 -29.93 3.98
CA GLN A 34 2.69 -28.85 4.13
C GLN A 34 3.17 -28.80 5.59
N LYS A 35 4.38 -29.31 5.85
CA LYS A 35 5.19 -28.81 6.95
C LYS A 35 5.36 -27.31 6.71
N LYS A 36 4.83 -26.49 7.62
CA LYS A 36 5.07 -25.04 7.69
C LYS A 36 6.59 -24.81 7.69
N VAL A 37 7.14 -24.42 6.54
CA VAL A 37 8.47 -23.82 6.49
C VAL A 37 8.30 -22.42 7.05
N SER A 38 8.53 -22.27 8.36
CA SER A 38 8.65 -20.97 9.01
C SER A 38 10.04 -20.41 8.72
N SER A 39 10.26 -19.90 7.52
CA SER A 39 11.40 -19.02 7.27
C SER A 39 11.08 -17.69 7.94
N SER A 40 11.50 -17.55 9.20
CA SER A 40 11.55 -16.25 9.87
C SER A 40 12.41 -15.33 9.02
N ALA A 41 11.94 -14.12 8.75
CA ALA A 41 12.74 -13.13 8.04
C ALA A 41 14.04 -12.88 8.80
N SER A 42 15.09 -12.46 8.09
CA SER A 42 16.35 -12.06 8.70
C SER A 42 16.12 -11.01 9.80
N LYS A 43 16.80 -11.18 10.94
CA LYS A 43 16.61 -10.32 12.12
C LYS A 43 16.89 -8.85 11.80
N ALA A 44 17.93 -8.58 11.02
CA ALA A 44 18.33 -7.23 10.62
C ALA A 44 17.23 -6.50 9.82
N VAL A 45 16.60 -7.18 8.86
CA VAL A 45 15.53 -6.60 8.04
C VAL A 45 14.26 -6.39 8.86
N THR A 46 13.96 -7.32 9.77
CA THR A 46 12.81 -7.19 10.68
C THR A 46 12.99 -6.01 11.64
N ASP A 47 14.19 -5.83 12.19
CA ASP A 47 14.50 -4.72 13.09
C ASP A 47 14.44 -3.38 12.35
N GLU A 48 14.88 -3.31 11.09
CA GLU A 48 14.73 -2.12 10.24
C GLU A 48 13.25 -1.75 10.02
N ALA A 49 12.42 -2.75 9.69
CA ALA A 49 10.98 -2.55 9.47
C ALA A 49 10.28 -2.00 10.74
N VAL A 50 10.61 -2.55 11.90
CA VAL A 50 10.10 -2.06 13.20
C VAL A 50 10.59 -0.64 13.49
N ALA A 51 11.87 -0.33 13.24
CA ALA A 51 12.41 1.01 13.44
C ALA A 51 11.70 2.06 12.57
N VAL A 52 11.37 1.72 11.32
CA VAL A 52 10.60 2.59 10.42
C VAL A 52 9.20 2.89 10.99
N PHE A 53 8.54 1.88 11.56
CA PHE A 53 7.24 2.06 12.21
C PHE A 53 7.32 2.98 13.43
N GLN A 54 8.25 2.70 14.34
CA GLN A 54 8.44 3.46 15.57
C GLN A 54 8.80 4.93 15.30
N LYS A 55 9.62 5.18 14.26
CA LYS A 55 9.97 6.54 13.82
C LYS A 55 8.74 7.35 13.37
N ARG A 56 7.73 6.69 12.79
CA ARG A 56 6.52 7.34 12.27
C ARG A 56 5.42 7.45 13.32
N PHE A 57 5.26 6.44 14.16
CA PHE A 57 4.21 6.35 15.18
C PHE A 57 4.83 6.38 16.58
N ILE A 58 5.35 7.55 16.97
CA ILE A 58 5.80 7.76 18.34
C ILE A 58 4.56 7.80 19.23
N LYS A 59 4.48 6.91 20.23
CA LYS A 59 3.51 7.02 21.33
C LYS A 59 3.68 8.39 21.97
N LYS A 60 2.76 9.32 21.68
CA LYS A 60 2.68 10.59 22.37
C LYS A 60 1.65 10.40 23.47
N ASP A 61 2.08 10.45 24.73
CA ASP A 61 1.21 10.41 25.91
C ASP A 61 0.30 11.67 26.05
N LYS A 62 0.15 12.46 24.98
CA LYS A 62 -0.68 13.65 25.02
C LYS A 62 -2.14 13.24 24.83
N PRO A 63 -3.05 13.69 25.71
CA PRO A 63 -4.47 13.45 25.54
C PRO A 63 -4.90 14.01 24.17
N ALA A 64 -5.72 13.27 23.44
CA ALA A 64 -6.18 13.64 22.10
C ALA A 64 -6.82 15.05 22.13
N THR A 65 -6.06 16.06 21.70
CA THR A 65 -6.57 17.42 21.55
C THR A 65 -7.55 17.42 20.40
N ARG A 66 -8.83 17.60 20.70
CA ARG A 66 -9.88 17.70 19.69
C ARG A 66 -9.56 18.87 18.75
N PRO A 67 -9.68 18.68 17.42
CA PRO A 67 -9.42 19.77 16.50
C PRO A 67 -10.48 20.88 16.66
N PHE A 68 -10.10 22.14 16.44
CA PHE A 68 -10.93 23.31 16.74
C PHE A 68 -12.30 23.29 16.03
N PHE A 69 -12.40 22.66 14.85
CA PHE A 69 -13.63 22.55 14.08
C PHE A 69 -14.68 21.63 14.73
N SER A 70 -14.27 20.70 15.59
CA SER A 70 -15.21 19.82 16.31
C SER A 70 -16.06 20.57 17.34
N SER A 71 -15.59 21.72 17.79
CA SER A 71 -16.33 22.66 18.64
C SER A 71 -16.84 23.88 17.88
N TRP A 72 -16.57 23.97 16.58
CA TRP A 72 -16.97 25.13 15.77
C TRP A 72 -18.44 25.01 15.38
N GLY A 73 -19.26 25.96 15.83
CA GLY A 73 -20.68 26.03 15.48
C GLY A 73 -21.63 25.17 16.34
N MET A 74 -21.12 24.46 17.36
CA MET A 74 -21.97 23.73 18.31
C MET A 74 -22.25 24.59 19.56
N PRO A 75 -23.51 24.94 19.87
CA PRO A 75 -23.86 25.65 21.10
C PRO A 75 -23.38 24.87 22.33
N LYS A 76 -22.86 25.57 23.34
CA LYS A 76 -22.42 24.96 24.61
C LYS A 76 -23.59 24.44 25.46
N ARG A 77 -24.81 24.87 25.14
CA ARG A 77 -26.06 24.52 25.82
C ARG A 77 -27.07 24.13 24.77
N ASP A 78 -27.81 23.07 25.03
CA ASP A 78 -28.95 22.71 24.21
C ASP A 78 -30.10 23.69 24.45
N VAL A 79 -31.16 23.62 23.63
CA VAL A 79 -32.33 24.52 23.70
C VAL A 79 -33.07 24.42 25.04
N ASP A 80 -32.88 23.33 25.78
CA ASP A 80 -33.45 23.06 27.10
C ASP A 80 -32.60 23.56 28.28
N GLY A 81 -31.45 24.19 28.03
CA GLY A 81 -30.54 24.71 29.06
C GLY A 81 -29.66 23.65 29.71
N THR A 82 -29.74 22.39 29.28
CA THR A 82 -28.78 21.36 29.68
C THR A 82 -27.43 21.62 29.02
N GLU A 83 -26.35 21.42 29.76
CA GLU A 83 -25.03 21.36 29.14
C GLU A 83 -24.98 20.11 28.29
N ILE A 84 -24.74 20.27 26.99
CA ILE A 84 -24.42 19.14 26.12
C ILE A 84 -23.08 18.61 26.64
N SER A 85 -23.13 17.59 27.51
CA SER A 85 -21.96 16.79 27.81
C SER A 85 -21.67 16.01 26.53
N VAL A 86 -20.95 16.65 25.60
CA VAL A 86 -20.38 15.97 24.45
C VAL A 86 -19.46 14.94 25.07
N GLY A 87 -19.96 13.70 25.19
CA GLY A 87 -19.41 12.69 26.07
C GLY A 87 -17.89 12.75 25.99
N LYS A 88 -17.23 12.72 27.16
CA LYS A 88 -15.78 12.44 27.22
C LYS A 88 -15.55 11.33 26.20
N GLY A 89 -14.91 11.68 25.08
CA GLY A 89 -14.83 10.84 23.89
C GLY A 89 -13.80 9.74 24.14
N GLY A 90 -14.07 8.94 25.16
CA GLY A 90 -13.27 7.84 25.68
C GLY A 90 -14.09 6.56 25.76
N SER A 91 -15.18 6.45 25.01
CA SER A 91 -15.84 5.17 24.78
C SER A 91 -15.48 4.66 23.38
N ALA A 92 -14.26 4.14 23.29
CA ALA A 92 -14.02 2.83 22.71
C ALA A 92 -12.67 2.36 23.24
N SER A 93 -12.69 1.23 23.95
CA SER A 93 -11.58 0.32 24.13
C SER A 93 -11.11 -0.21 22.75
N GLY A 94 -10.65 0.67 21.89
CA GLY A 94 -10.07 0.36 20.59
C GLY A 94 -8.57 0.54 20.70
N ARG A 95 -7.80 -0.55 20.52
CA ARG A 95 -6.35 -0.45 20.42
C ARG A 95 -6.02 0.61 19.37
N THR A 96 -5.33 1.66 19.77
CA THR A 96 -4.88 2.66 18.80
C THR A 96 -3.70 2.09 18.03
N LEU A 97 -3.40 2.67 16.86
CA LEU A 97 -2.18 2.34 16.10
C LEU A 97 -0.90 2.44 16.94
N TYR A 98 -0.94 3.24 18.00
CA TYR A 98 0.16 3.43 18.93
C TYR A 98 0.27 2.30 19.95
N ASP A 99 -0.82 1.59 20.27
CA ASP A 99 -0.83 0.54 21.31
C ASP A 99 -0.34 -0.83 20.82
N ILE A 100 0.10 -0.93 19.57
CA ILE A 100 0.57 -2.17 18.96
C ILE A 100 1.92 -2.58 19.57
N ASP A 101 1.99 -3.80 20.10
CA ASP A 101 3.23 -4.37 20.65
C ASP A 101 4.25 -4.69 19.55
N GLU A 102 5.54 -4.60 19.89
CA GLU A 102 6.63 -4.89 18.96
C GLU A 102 6.63 -6.36 18.52
N ALA A 103 6.27 -7.28 19.42
CA ALA A 103 6.14 -8.70 19.07
C ALA A 103 5.08 -8.93 17.99
N GLN A 104 3.98 -8.16 18.02
CA GLN A 104 2.96 -8.20 16.97
C GLN A 104 3.53 -7.67 15.65
N GLN A 105 4.24 -6.54 15.67
CA GLN A 105 4.83 -5.93 14.47
C GLN A 105 5.79 -6.90 13.78
N ARG A 106 6.69 -7.54 14.54
CA ARG A 106 7.64 -8.56 14.04
C ARG A 106 6.90 -9.75 13.43
N ALA A 107 5.84 -10.22 14.09
CA ALA A 107 5.05 -11.35 13.61
C ALA A 107 4.29 -11.01 12.31
N THR A 108 3.78 -9.79 12.18
CA THR A 108 3.13 -9.30 10.95
C THR A 108 4.14 -9.17 9.81
N PHE A 109 5.34 -8.64 10.09
CA PHE A 109 6.41 -8.55 9.10
C PHE A 109 6.85 -9.92 8.59
N ASN A 110 7.03 -10.89 9.49
CA ASN A 110 7.37 -12.26 9.11
C ASN A 110 6.31 -12.92 8.21
N GLU A 111 5.02 -12.64 8.46
CA GLU A 111 3.95 -13.15 7.60
C GLU A 111 3.99 -12.51 6.21
N MET A 112 4.29 -11.20 6.11
CA MET A 112 4.51 -10.55 4.82
C MET A 112 5.72 -11.11 4.08
N ALA A 113 6.84 -11.29 4.78
CA ALA A 113 8.07 -11.84 4.20
C ALA A 113 7.84 -13.27 3.67
N ARG A 114 6.99 -14.05 4.34
CA ARG A 114 6.58 -15.40 3.89
C ARG A 114 5.79 -15.37 2.57
N LEU A 115 4.95 -14.36 2.36
CA LEU A 115 4.05 -14.27 1.20
C LEU A 115 4.71 -13.58 -0.01
N TYR A 116 5.52 -12.54 0.23
CA TYR A 116 6.04 -11.66 -0.82
C TYR A 116 7.56 -11.69 -0.98
N GLY A 117 8.31 -12.22 -0.01
CA GLY A 117 9.76 -12.09 0.06
C GLY A 117 10.22 -11.03 1.07
N GLU A 118 11.43 -11.18 1.61
CA GLU A 118 11.97 -10.27 2.64
C GLU A 118 12.15 -8.83 2.12
N MET A 119 12.67 -8.68 0.91
CA MET A 119 13.01 -7.37 0.34
C MET A 119 11.76 -6.58 -0.03
N GLU A 120 10.78 -7.27 -0.63
CA GLU A 120 9.50 -6.73 -1.03
C GLU A 120 8.67 -6.35 0.20
N ALA A 121 8.68 -7.18 1.25
CA ALA A 121 8.03 -6.86 2.52
C ALA A 121 8.63 -5.61 3.19
N LEU A 122 9.96 -5.44 3.10
CA LEU A 122 10.63 -4.24 3.61
C LEU A 122 10.22 -2.99 2.83
N GLU A 123 10.18 -3.07 1.50
CA GLU A 123 9.72 -1.96 0.65
C GLU A 123 8.25 -1.60 0.94
N MET A 124 7.38 -2.59 1.06
CA MET A 124 5.98 -2.40 1.45
C MET A 124 5.85 -1.70 2.81
N THR A 125 6.69 -2.08 3.78
CA THR A 125 6.70 -1.45 5.11
C THR A 125 7.24 -0.01 5.07
N LYS A 126 8.24 0.28 4.23
CA LYS A 126 8.73 1.65 4.00
C LYS A 126 7.66 2.53 3.36
N ASN A 127 6.90 1.98 2.41
CA ASN A 127 5.81 2.66 1.72
C ASN A 127 4.62 2.95 2.62
N LEU A 128 4.20 1.97 3.43
CA LEU A 128 3.11 2.12 4.38
C LEU A 128 3.47 1.45 5.72
N PRO A 129 4.10 2.19 6.65
CA PRO A 129 4.52 1.60 7.92
C PRO A 129 3.35 1.04 8.73
N ALA A 130 2.15 1.63 8.61
CA ALA A 130 0.93 1.17 9.27
C ALA A 130 0.55 -0.30 8.96
N VAL A 131 1.11 -0.89 7.90
CA VAL A 131 0.89 -2.30 7.54
C VAL A 131 1.24 -3.28 8.67
N LEU A 132 2.24 -2.94 9.51
CA LEU A 132 2.65 -3.79 10.64
C LEU A 132 1.60 -3.87 11.75
N ALA A 133 0.67 -2.92 11.79
CA ALA A 133 -0.43 -2.88 12.76
C ALA A 133 -1.66 -3.69 12.31
N PHE A 134 -1.71 -4.15 11.06
CA PHE A 134 -2.86 -4.89 10.54
C PHE A 134 -2.90 -6.32 11.10
N ASN A 135 -4.05 -6.96 10.91
CA ASN A 135 -4.24 -8.33 11.33
C ASN A 135 -3.58 -9.28 10.33
N LYS A 136 -2.45 -9.87 10.73
CA LYS A 136 -1.70 -10.85 9.92
C LYS A 136 -2.53 -12.05 9.46
N SER A 137 -3.59 -12.44 10.17
CA SER A 137 -4.42 -13.58 9.76
C SER A 137 -5.16 -13.33 8.44
N TYR A 138 -5.38 -12.06 8.07
CA TYR A 138 -6.08 -11.72 6.84
C TYR A 138 -5.18 -11.77 5.61
N PHE A 139 -3.85 -11.76 5.76
CA PHE A 139 -2.95 -11.53 4.62
C PHE A 139 -3.01 -12.68 3.61
N ALA A 140 -2.98 -13.92 4.09
CA ALA A 140 -3.05 -15.09 3.23
C ALA A 140 -4.43 -15.25 2.58
N GLU A 141 -5.51 -15.07 3.36
CA GLU A 141 -6.89 -15.24 2.86
C GLU A 141 -7.29 -14.12 1.90
N SER A 142 -6.95 -12.86 2.20
CA SER A 142 -7.21 -11.75 1.30
C SER A 142 -6.41 -11.88 -0.01
N LEU A 143 -5.15 -12.34 0.06
CA LEU A 143 -4.36 -12.61 -1.14
C LEU A 143 -4.96 -13.74 -2.00
N ALA A 144 -5.47 -14.81 -1.36
CA ALA A 144 -6.16 -15.88 -2.07
C ALA A 144 -7.38 -15.36 -2.84
N ASN A 145 -8.22 -14.53 -2.19
CA ASN A 145 -9.40 -13.95 -2.83
C ASN A 145 -9.03 -12.97 -3.98
N PHE A 146 -7.96 -12.18 -3.82
CA PHE A 146 -7.47 -11.35 -4.92
C PHE A 146 -6.91 -12.19 -6.07
N SER A 147 -6.20 -13.28 -5.76
CA SER A 147 -5.64 -14.17 -6.78
C SER A 147 -6.71 -14.92 -7.58
N GLU A 148 -7.85 -15.23 -6.96
CA GLU A 148 -9.00 -15.83 -7.65
C GLU A 148 -9.62 -14.85 -8.67
N THR A 149 -9.64 -13.55 -8.34
CA THR A 149 -10.27 -12.53 -9.20
C THR A 149 -9.35 -12.03 -10.32
N PHE A 150 -8.06 -11.81 -10.01
CA PHE A 150 -7.12 -11.14 -10.92
C PHE A 150 -5.97 -12.03 -11.40
N GLY A 151 -5.78 -13.21 -10.82
CA GLY A 151 -4.59 -14.04 -11.00
C GLY A 151 -3.53 -13.80 -9.93
N GLU A 152 -2.68 -14.81 -9.68
CA GLU A 152 -1.73 -14.80 -8.57
C GLU A 152 -0.67 -13.71 -8.69
N ASP A 153 -0.05 -13.56 -9.86
CA ASP A 153 1.02 -12.59 -10.09
C ASP A 153 0.50 -11.15 -10.06
N ASP A 154 -0.66 -10.90 -10.67
CA ASP A 154 -1.28 -9.58 -10.70
C ASP A 154 -1.80 -9.17 -9.33
N ALA A 155 -2.35 -10.10 -8.56
CA ALA A 155 -2.76 -9.86 -7.17
C ALA A 155 -1.57 -9.48 -6.29
N LYS A 156 -0.44 -10.20 -6.41
CA LYS A 156 0.79 -9.87 -5.67
C LYS A 156 1.31 -8.49 -6.04
N ALA A 157 1.40 -8.19 -7.34
CA ALA A 157 1.85 -6.89 -7.81
C ALA A 157 0.91 -5.75 -7.37
N MET A 158 -0.41 -5.99 -7.37
CA MET A 158 -1.41 -5.04 -6.87
C MET A 158 -1.21 -4.72 -5.38
N VAL A 159 -0.96 -5.74 -4.55
CA VAL A 159 -0.72 -5.54 -3.11
C VAL A 159 0.65 -4.91 -2.84
N GLN A 160 1.69 -5.24 -3.60
CA GLN A 160 2.98 -4.56 -3.51
C GLN A 160 2.85 -3.06 -3.81
N ARG A 161 2.08 -2.70 -4.84
CA ARG A 161 1.73 -1.31 -5.16
C ARG A 161 0.91 -0.65 -4.06
N ASN A 162 -0.03 -1.37 -3.44
CA ASN A 162 -0.85 -0.86 -2.36
C ASN A 162 -0.95 -1.82 -1.15
N PRO A 163 0.03 -1.79 -0.21
CA PRO A 163 -0.01 -2.53 1.05
C PRO A 163 -1.23 -2.25 1.92
N GLY A 164 -1.97 -1.16 1.68
CA GLY A 164 -3.21 -0.87 2.40
C GLY A 164 -4.34 -1.88 2.14
N LEU A 165 -4.28 -2.63 1.03
CA LEU A 165 -5.25 -3.67 0.71
C LEU A 165 -5.21 -4.84 1.71
N LEU A 166 -4.08 -5.03 2.41
CA LEU A 166 -3.94 -6.04 3.45
C LEU A 166 -4.74 -5.73 4.73
N ALA A 167 -5.23 -4.49 4.89
CA ALA A 167 -6.14 -4.15 5.98
C ALA A 167 -7.57 -4.68 5.77
N ILE A 168 -7.92 -5.01 4.52
CA ILE A 168 -9.30 -5.36 4.16
C ILE A 168 -9.60 -6.79 4.62
N PRO A 169 -10.72 -7.01 5.32
CA PRO A 169 -11.15 -8.37 5.68
C PRO A 169 -11.36 -9.22 4.43
N PRO A 170 -11.08 -10.54 4.49
CA PRO A 170 -11.15 -11.42 3.33
C PRO A 170 -12.53 -11.44 2.66
N ALA A 171 -13.61 -11.31 3.45
CA ALA A 171 -14.98 -11.20 2.93
C ALA A 171 -15.21 -10.00 1.99
N ASN A 172 -14.46 -8.91 2.17
CA ASN A 172 -14.52 -7.73 1.32
C ASN A 172 -13.48 -7.80 0.19
N ALA A 173 -12.37 -8.52 0.38
CA ALA A 173 -11.38 -8.77 -0.68
C ALA A 173 -11.99 -9.55 -1.85
N ALA A 174 -12.91 -10.48 -1.58
CA ALA A 174 -13.64 -11.24 -2.60
C ALA A 174 -14.58 -10.39 -3.47
N LYS A 175 -14.89 -9.15 -3.05
CA LYS A 175 -15.72 -8.19 -3.81
C LYS A 175 -14.87 -7.19 -4.60
N ALA A 176 -13.55 -7.39 -4.62
CA ALA A 176 -12.67 -6.48 -5.33
C ALA A 176 -12.91 -6.55 -6.83
N ASP A 177 -12.82 -5.38 -7.46
CA ASP A 177 -13.16 -5.14 -8.85
C ASP A 177 -12.01 -4.45 -9.58
N GLY A 178 -12.19 -4.22 -10.89
CA GLY A 178 -11.20 -3.50 -11.69
C GLY A 178 -10.89 -2.10 -11.17
N GLN A 179 -11.82 -1.45 -10.45
CA GLN A 179 -11.57 -0.15 -9.81
C GLN A 179 -10.53 -0.26 -8.70
N THR A 180 -10.56 -1.33 -7.90
CA THR A 180 -9.55 -1.62 -6.88
C THR A 180 -8.15 -1.74 -7.50
N MET A 181 -8.06 -2.40 -8.66
CA MET A 181 -6.81 -2.51 -9.41
C MET A 181 -6.34 -1.15 -9.94
N GLN A 182 -7.22 -0.34 -10.53
CA GLN A 182 -6.88 1.02 -10.99
C GLN A 182 -6.39 1.92 -9.85
N PHE A 183 -7.05 1.83 -8.69
CA PHE A 183 -6.65 2.58 -7.52
C PHE A 183 -5.24 2.20 -7.05
N SER A 184 -4.84 0.94 -7.19
CA SER A 184 -3.46 0.51 -6.88
C SER A 184 -2.41 1.23 -7.74
N TYR A 185 -2.69 1.49 -9.02
CA TYR A 185 -1.81 2.24 -9.91
C TYR A 185 -1.73 3.73 -9.53
N ILE A 186 -2.87 4.33 -9.20
CA ILE A 186 -2.93 5.73 -8.75
C ILE A 186 -2.13 5.90 -7.45
N VAL A 187 -2.31 4.98 -6.50
CA VAL A 187 -1.56 4.99 -5.24
C VAL A 187 -0.06 4.82 -5.48
N ALA A 188 0.34 3.92 -6.39
CA ALA A 188 1.75 3.76 -6.76
C ALA A 188 2.34 5.04 -7.37
N ALA A 189 1.61 5.71 -8.28
CA ALA A 189 2.06 6.93 -8.94
C ALA A 189 2.12 8.15 -7.99
N THR A 190 1.23 8.23 -7.01
CA THR A 190 1.11 9.38 -6.10
C THR A 190 2.05 9.32 -4.90
N ARG A 191 2.51 8.13 -4.50
CA ARG A 191 3.46 7.95 -3.39
C ARG A 191 4.82 8.64 -3.54
N PRO A 192 5.54 8.58 -4.69
CA PRO A 192 6.81 9.27 -4.83
C PRO A 192 6.68 10.79 -4.70
N ALA A 193 5.51 11.36 -4.99
CA ALA A 193 5.23 12.77 -4.81
C ALA A 193 4.98 13.18 -3.34
N GLY A 194 4.76 12.19 -2.46
CA GLY A 194 4.81 12.36 -1.00
C GLY A 194 3.86 13.43 -0.44
N PRO A 195 4.18 14.00 0.75
CA PRO A 195 3.34 14.99 1.43
C PRO A 195 3.28 16.36 0.72
N VAL A 196 3.96 16.52 -0.42
CA VAL A 196 3.96 17.75 -1.22
C VAL A 196 2.80 17.77 -2.21
N LEU A 197 2.28 16.60 -2.61
CA LEU A 197 1.18 16.51 -3.57
C LEU A 197 -0.12 17.09 -3.02
N LEU A 198 -0.43 16.88 -1.74
CA LEU A 198 -1.64 17.38 -1.11
C LEU A 198 -1.69 18.93 -1.02
N PRO A 199 -0.68 19.62 -0.47
CA PRO A 199 -0.64 21.07 -0.52
C PRO A 199 -0.49 21.59 -1.95
N GLY A 200 0.25 20.91 -2.82
CA GLY A 200 0.39 21.29 -4.23
C GLY A 200 -0.93 21.26 -4.99
N VAL A 201 -1.72 20.19 -4.85
CA VAL A 201 -3.07 20.09 -5.43
C VAL A 201 -4.01 21.12 -4.80
N LEU A 202 -3.93 21.34 -3.48
CA LEU A 202 -4.74 22.37 -2.82
C LEU A 202 -4.39 23.77 -3.35
N THR A 203 -3.11 24.09 -3.51
CA THR A 203 -2.67 25.34 -4.13
C THR A 203 -3.20 25.45 -5.56
N LEU A 204 -3.09 24.38 -6.36
CA LEU A 204 -3.57 24.34 -7.74
C LEU A 204 -5.09 24.55 -7.85
N LEU A 205 -5.84 23.98 -6.90
CA LEU A 205 -7.30 24.10 -6.80
C LEU A 205 -7.72 25.47 -6.24
N CYS A 206 -6.87 26.11 -5.44
CA CYS A 206 -7.05 27.47 -4.94
C CYS A 206 -6.60 28.56 -5.92
N VAL A 207 -5.88 28.25 -7.00
CA VAL A 207 -5.48 29.21 -8.05
C VAL A 207 -6.66 30.09 -8.53
N PRO A 208 -7.83 29.56 -8.94
CA PRO A 208 -8.95 30.41 -9.37
C PRO A 208 -9.47 31.35 -8.28
N ALA A 209 -9.44 30.92 -7.01
CA ALA A 209 -9.86 31.76 -5.89
C ALA A 209 -8.82 32.85 -5.59
N ILE A 210 -7.54 32.54 -5.69
CA ILE A 210 -6.45 33.50 -5.54
C ILE A 210 -6.48 34.52 -6.69
N GLU A 211 -6.72 34.09 -7.93
CA GLU A 211 -6.87 34.96 -9.11
C GLU A 211 -8.07 35.90 -8.97
N ALA A 212 -9.21 35.40 -8.45
CA ALA A 212 -10.41 36.21 -8.22
C ALA A 212 -10.21 37.30 -7.14
N VAL A 213 -9.38 37.05 -6.13
CA VAL A 213 -9.13 38.00 -5.04
C VAL A 213 -7.99 38.98 -5.37
N THR A 214 -6.96 38.52 -6.09
CA THR A 214 -5.74 39.31 -6.34
C THR A 214 -5.68 40.00 -7.70
N GLY A 215 -6.49 39.56 -8.68
CA GLY A 215 -6.53 40.15 -10.03
C GLY A 215 -5.29 39.88 -10.88
N ILE A 216 -4.34 39.08 -10.40
CA ILE A 216 -3.10 38.73 -11.12
C ILE A 216 -3.34 37.43 -11.90
N PRO A 217 -3.18 37.40 -13.23
CA PRO A 217 -3.37 36.19 -14.04
C PRO A 217 -2.14 35.26 -13.94
N ILE A 218 -2.12 34.40 -12.92
CA ILE A 218 -1.03 33.45 -12.67
C ILE A 218 -0.96 32.42 -13.81
N ARG A 219 -2.09 32.09 -14.47
CA ARG A 219 -2.13 31.15 -15.61
C ARG A 219 -1.24 31.54 -16.79
N ALA A 220 -0.99 32.84 -17.01
CA ALA A 220 -0.22 33.32 -18.16
C ALA A 220 1.29 32.99 -18.06
N THR A 221 1.79 32.67 -16.87
CA THR A 221 3.22 32.44 -16.63
C THR A 221 3.59 30.95 -16.62
N PHE A 222 2.62 30.05 -16.41
CA PHE A 222 2.84 28.61 -16.26
C PHE A 222 2.43 27.76 -17.48
N PHE A 223 1.57 28.27 -18.37
CA PHE A 223 1.02 27.52 -19.50
C PHE A 223 1.37 28.15 -20.86
N TRP A 224 2.62 28.58 -21.03
CA TRP A 224 3.14 29.00 -22.34
C TRP A 224 3.62 27.79 -23.15
#